data_AF-A0A8T3PM24-F1
#
_entry.id   AF-A0A8T3PM24-F1
#
_cell.length_a   1.000
_cell.length_b   1.000
_cell.length_c   1.000
_cell.angle_alpha   90.00
_cell.angle_beta   90.00
_cell.angle_gamma   90.00
#
_symmetry.space_group_name_H-M   'P 1'
#
loop_
_entity.id
_entity.type
_entity.pdbx_description
1 polymer ?
#
loop_
_entity_poly.entity_id
_entity_poly.type
_entity_poly.pdbx_seq_one_letter_code
_entity_poly.pdbx_strand_id
1 'polypeptide(L)'
;MRLPALEKNILIYRALQMTLFLFYAEDLRRQIVESVGPLAIRNKTPELKGARLLKAIFRTLEDDRIISRVESIELQGLLEHRNKIAHEIQLLTGDIAIPGRAYRFRDHLPLKYDYAAVGKIKEWRKALDDRLPSKYVITLSFDGLLFEAAEYAYEKELSTLKRRIDRQFSVRRKQIQESRSRPSRSNRSRVEHAPV
;
A
#
# COMPACT_ATOMS: atom_id res chain seq x y z
N MET A 1 17.81 17.09 13.93
CA MET A 1 16.51 16.51 14.34
C MET A 1 16.53 15.02 14.03
N ARG A 2 16.24 14.12 14.98
CA ARG A 2 16.33 12.66 14.77
C ARG A 2 14.95 12.03 14.93
N LEU A 3 14.43 11.43 13.86
CA LEU A 3 13.18 10.68 13.91
C LEU A 3 13.38 9.41 14.77
N PRO A 4 12.43 9.02 15.65
CA PRO A 4 12.60 7.83 16.45
C PRO A 4 12.61 6.58 15.56
N ALA A 5 13.25 5.52 16.06
CA ALA A 5 13.54 4.34 15.25
C ALA A 5 12.27 3.65 14.70
N LEU A 6 11.17 3.65 15.46
CA LEU A 6 9.91 3.05 15.03
C LEU A 6 9.32 3.80 13.83
N GLU A 7 9.16 5.12 13.95
CA GLU A 7 8.65 5.99 12.89
C GLU A 7 9.51 5.89 11.62
N LYS A 8 10.83 5.89 11.78
CA LYS A 8 11.76 5.67 10.66
C LYS A 8 11.52 4.32 9.98
N ASN A 9 11.42 3.24 10.76
CA ASN A 9 11.20 1.91 10.22
C ASN A 9 9.85 1.79 9.50
N ILE A 10 8.79 2.43 10.03
CA ILE A 10 7.48 2.46 9.36
C ILE A 10 7.55 3.20 8.02
N LEU A 11 8.23 4.35 7.96
CA LEU A 11 8.40 5.09 6.71
C LEU A 11 9.14 4.26 5.65
N ILE A 12 10.25 3.62 6.03
CA ILE A 12 11.01 2.77 5.10
C ILE A 12 10.15 1.57 4.65
N TYR A 13 9.43 0.94 5.59
CA TYR A 13 8.53 -0.17 5.29
C TYR A 13 7.47 0.22 4.26
N ARG A 14 6.79 1.35 4.47
CA ARG A 14 5.79 1.88 3.52
C ARG A 14 6.41 2.24 2.18
N ALA A 15 7.61 2.83 2.16
CA ALA A 15 8.31 3.17 0.93
C ALA A 15 8.59 1.92 0.08
N LEU A 16 9.12 0.85 0.69
CA LEU A 16 9.37 -0.42 0.00
C LEU A 16 8.07 -1.07 -0.49
N GLN A 17 7.01 -1.05 0.32
CA GLN A 17 5.70 -1.54 -0.12
C GLN A 17 5.15 -0.73 -1.30
N MET A 18 5.26 0.60 -1.27
CA MET A 18 4.83 1.46 -2.38
C MET A 18 5.63 1.17 -3.65
N THR A 19 6.94 1.00 -3.55
CA THR A 19 7.79 0.64 -4.71
C THR A 19 7.36 -0.69 -5.33
N LEU A 20 7.19 -1.74 -4.52
CA LEU A 20 6.70 -3.03 -5.00
C LEU A 20 5.31 -2.89 -5.63
N PHE A 21 4.40 -2.15 -4.99
CA PHE A 21 3.06 -1.92 -5.50
C PHE A 21 3.08 -1.27 -6.89
N LEU A 22 3.88 -0.21 -7.06
CA LEU A 22 4.00 0.50 -8.33
C LEU A 22 4.48 -0.44 -9.44
N PHE A 23 5.48 -1.27 -9.15
CA PHE A 23 5.97 -2.26 -10.10
C PHE A 23 4.86 -3.24 -10.53
N TYR A 24 4.20 -3.91 -9.58
CA TYR A 24 3.14 -4.86 -9.93
C TYR A 24 1.92 -4.21 -10.58
N ALA A 25 1.59 -2.96 -10.22
CA ALA A 25 0.49 -2.24 -10.84
C ALA A 25 0.77 -1.91 -12.31
N GLU A 26 2.01 -1.52 -12.62
CA GLU A 26 2.41 -1.26 -14.00
C GLU A 26 2.46 -2.58 -14.81
N ASP A 27 2.99 -3.65 -14.22
CA ASP A 27 3.03 -4.97 -14.86
C ASP A 27 1.63 -5.52 -15.15
N LEU A 28 0.74 -5.49 -14.15
CA LEU A 28 -0.66 -5.88 -14.27
C LEU A 28 -1.38 -5.07 -15.35
N ARG A 29 -1.19 -3.73 -15.33
CA ARG A 29 -1.78 -2.84 -16.33
C ARG A 29 -1.30 -3.18 -17.72
N ARG A 30 0.01 -3.40 -17.90
CA ARG A 30 0.58 -3.77 -19.18
C ARG A 30 -0.01 -5.09 -19.67
N GLN A 31 -0.01 -6.12 -18.82
CA GLN A 31 -0.51 -7.44 -19.17
C GLN A 31 -1.94 -7.37 -19.74
N ILE A 32 -2.86 -6.68 -19.05
CA ILE A 32 -4.24 -6.56 -19.54
C ILE A 32 -4.35 -5.71 -20.82
N VAL A 33 -3.50 -4.68 -20.97
CA VAL A 33 -3.50 -3.83 -22.17
C VAL A 33 -2.97 -4.59 -23.38
N GLU A 34 -1.91 -5.36 -23.23
CA GLU A 34 -1.30 -6.11 -24.32
C GLU A 34 -2.17 -7.31 -24.72
N SER A 35 -2.69 -8.07 -23.75
CA SER A 35 -3.48 -9.27 -24.04
C SER A 35 -4.91 -8.96 -24.51
N VAL A 36 -5.56 -7.96 -23.93
CA VAL A 36 -7.01 -7.70 -24.16
C VAL A 36 -7.23 -6.44 -24.99
N GLY A 37 -6.34 -5.47 -24.90
CA GLY A 37 -6.46 -4.16 -25.59
C GLY A 37 -6.76 -4.27 -27.08
N PRO A 38 -6.06 -5.11 -27.86
CA PRO A 38 -6.35 -5.28 -29.29
C PRO A 38 -7.81 -5.69 -29.58
N LEU A 39 -8.38 -6.59 -28.77
CA LEU A 39 -9.78 -7.02 -28.91
C LEU A 39 -10.76 -5.96 -28.41
N ALA A 40 -10.44 -5.27 -27.30
CA ALA A 40 -11.26 -4.19 -26.77
C ALA A 40 -11.37 -3.01 -27.74
N ILE A 41 -10.29 -2.69 -28.46
CA ILE A 41 -10.28 -1.69 -29.53
C ILE A 41 -11.10 -2.16 -30.72
N ARG A 42 -10.92 -3.41 -31.18
CA ARG A 42 -11.65 -3.95 -32.33
C ARG A 42 -13.17 -3.96 -32.13
N ASN A 43 -13.62 -4.20 -30.90
CA ASN A 43 -15.03 -4.24 -30.54
C ASN A 43 -15.66 -2.84 -30.33
N LYS A 44 -14.88 -1.75 -30.43
CA LYS A 44 -15.33 -0.37 -30.23
C LYS A 44 -14.71 0.58 -31.28
N THR A 45 -15.12 1.85 -31.26
CA THR A 45 -14.58 2.86 -32.18
C THR A 45 -13.05 3.05 -31.99
N PRO A 46 -12.29 3.39 -33.05
CA PRO A 46 -10.82 3.22 -33.10
C PRO A 46 -9.96 4.14 -32.20
N GLU A 47 -10.53 4.96 -31.33
CA GLU A 47 -9.81 6.03 -30.60
C GLU A 47 -9.80 5.87 -29.06
N LEU A 48 -9.80 4.64 -28.57
CA LEU A 48 -9.72 4.41 -27.12
C LEU A 48 -8.27 4.59 -26.62
N LYS A 49 -8.05 5.64 -25.82
CA LYS A 49 -6.78 5.90 -25.12
C LYS A 49 -6.97 6.04 -23.61
N GLY A 50 -5.91 5.81 -22.86
CA GLY A 50 -5.85 6.06 -21.42
C GLY A 50 -6.96 5.35 -20.63
N ALA A 51 -7.69 6.10 -19.79
CA ALA A 51 -8.77 5.57 -18.95
C ALA A 51 -9.93 4.95 -19.75
N ARG A 52 -10.22 5.47 -20.95
CA ARG A 52 -11.30 4.94 -21.81
C ARG A 52 -10.95 3.54 -22.33
N LEU A 53 -9.68 3.31 -22.66
CA LEU A 53 -9.17 2.00 -23.05
C LEU A 53 -9.26 1.00 -21.90
N LEU A 54 -8.79 1.37 -20.71
CA LEU A 54 -8.90 0.49 -19.53
C LEU A 54 -10.35 0.11 -19.22
N LYS A 55 -11.28 1.07 -19.28
CA LYS A 55 -12.70 0.79 -19.06
C LYS A 55 -13.26 -0.19 -20.10
N ALA A 56 -12.81 -0.09 -21.35
CA ALA A 56 -13.19 -1.04 -22.38
C ALA A 56 -12.60 -2.43 -22.13
N ILE A 57 -11.32 -2.52 -21.75
CA ILE A 57 -10.65 -3.78 -21.38
C ILE A 57 -11.39 -4.49 -20.24
N PHE A 58 -11.69 -3.78 -19.14
CA PHE A 58 -12.40 -4.39 -18.01
C PHE A 58 -13.80 -4.89 -18.40
N ARG A 59 -14.50 -4.16 -19.27
CA ARG A 59 -15.77 -4.62 -19.81
C ARG A 59 -15.60 -5.88 -20.66
N THR A 60 -14.59 -5.93 -21.52
CA THR A 60 -14.29 -7.13 -22.32
C THR A 60 -13.96 -8.34 -21.43
N LEU A 61 -13.16 -8.15 -20.37
CA LEU A 61 -12.86 -9.20 -19.40
C LEU A 61 -14.10 -9.70 -18.64
N GLU A 62 -15.03 -8.81 -18.30
CA GLU A 62 -16.33 -9.14 -17.70
C GLU A 62 -17.22 -9.93 -18.68
N ASP A 63 -17.36 -9.44 -19.91
CA ASP A 63 -18.16 -10.06 -20.98
C ASP A 63 -17.63 -11.47 -21.30
N ASP A 64 -16.31 -11.65 -21.28
CA ASP A 64 -15.64 -12.92 -21.48
C ASP A 64 -15.62 -13.83 -20.25
N ARG A 65 -16.14 -13.37 -19.10
CA ARG A 65 -16.16 -14.10 -17.82
C ARG A 65 -14.78 -14.52 -17.31
N ILE A 66 -13.72 -13.77 -17.67
CA ILE A 66 -12.39 -13.94 -17.04
C ILE A 66 -12.40 -13.41 -15.61
N ILE A 67 -13.14 -12.32 -15.40
CA ILE A 67 -13.38 -11.72 -14.10
C ILE A 67 -14.88 -11.43 -13.94
N SER A 68 -15.34 -11.47 -12.70
CA SER A 68 -16.65 -10.99 -12.29
C SER A 68 -16.66 -9.48 -12.11
N ARG A 69 -17.86 -8.92 -11.94
CA ARG A 69 -18.04 -7.49 -11.69
C ARG A 69 -17.35 -7.02 -10.40
N VAL A 70 -17.38 -7.84 -9.35
CA VAL A 70 -16.76 -7.53 -8.06
C VAL A 70 -15.24 -7.49 -8.19
N GLU A 71 -14.67 -8.49 -8.86
CA GLU A 71 -13.24 -8.58 -9.15
C GLU A 71 -12.76 -7.41 -10.02
N SER A 72 -13.56 -7.00 -11.01
CA SER A 72 -13.28 -5.83 -11.84
C SER A 72 -13.23 -4.53 -11.05
N ILE A 73 -14.12 -4.33 -10.07
CA ILE A 73 -14.09 -3.16 -9.18
C ILE A 73 -12.83 -3.16 -8.33
N GLU A 74 -12.44 -4.33 -7.80
CA GLU A 74 -11.22 -4.45 -6.99
C GLU A 74 -9.96 -4.16 -7.82
N LEU A 75 -9.82 -4.77 -9.00
CA LEU A 75 -8.69 -4.55 -9.91
C LEU A 75 -8.58 -3.07 -10.33
N GLN A 76 -9.71 -2.45 -10.69
CA GLN A 76 -9.73 -1.01 -11.00
C GLN A 76 -9.30 -0.18 -9.80
N GLY A 77 -9.77 -0.51 -8.59
CA GLY A 77 -9.36 0.15 -7.36
C GLY A 77 -7.86 0.03 -7.07
N LEU A 78 -7.24 -1.11 -7.39
CA LEU A 78 -5.78 -1.30 -7.28
C LEU A 78 -5.02 -0.42 -8.28
N LEU A 79 -5.47 -0.37 -9.53
CA LEU A 79 -4.87 0.52 -10.55
C LEU A 79 -5.06 2.01 -10.21
N GLU A 80 -6.16 2.38 -9.57
CA GLU A 80 -6.36 3.74 -9.04
C GLU A 80 -5.47 4.03 -7.84
N HIS A 81 -5.22 3.04 -6.98
CA HIS A 81 -4.31 3.18 -5.84
C HIS A 81 -2.88 3.54 -6.28
N ARG A 82 -2.43 3.02 -7.44
CA ARG A 82 -1.16 3.42 -8.08
C ARG A 82 -1.10 4.93 -8.28
N ASN A 83 -2.18 5.55 -8.76
CA ASN A 83 -2.24 7.01 -8.96
C ASN A 83 -2.16 7.77 -7.62
N LYS A 84 -2.77 7.24 -6.56
CA LYS A 84 -2.67 7.82 -5.21
C LYS A 84 -1.22 7.77 -4.70
N ILE A 85 -0.52 6.65 -4.87
CA ILE A 85 0.91 6.56 -4.51
C ILE A 85 1.72 7.58 -5.30
N ALA A 86 1.47 7.72 -6.60
CA ALA A 86 2.23 8.60 -7.48
C ALA A 86 2.00 10.11 -7.21
N HIS A 87 0.80 10.52 -6.79
CA HIS A 87 0.42 11.93 -6.65
C HIS A 87 0.24 12.39 -5.20
N GLU A 88 0.04 11.47 -4.26
CA GLU A 88 -0.40 11.77 -2.89
C GLU A 88 0.46 11.07 -1.82
N ILE A 89 1.75 10.83 -2.11
CA ILE A 89 2.68 10.15 -1.19
C ILE A 89 2.76 10.82 0.20
N GLN A 90 2.59 12.14 0.26
CA GLN A 90 2.50 12.91 1.50
C GLN A 90 1.29 12.52 2.36
N LEU A 91 0.17 12.15 1.76
CA LEU A 91 -1.02 11.69 2.48
C LEU A 91 -0.82 10.27 3.03
N LEU A 92 0.00 9.45 2.37
CA LEU A 92 0.32 8.09 2.78
C LEU A 92 1.39 8.00 3.89
N THR A 93 2.04 9.12 4.21
CA THR A 93 3.13 9.21 5.20
C THR A 93 2.89 10.28 6.27
N GLY A 94 1.90 11.15 6.09
CA GLY A 94 1.63 12.31 6.95
C GLY A 94 1.13 11.99 8.36
N ASP A 95 0.74 10.75 8.64
CA ASP A 95 0.33 10.28 9.98
C ASP A 95 1.53 10.02 10.90
N ILE A 96 2.75 10.02 10.36
CA ILE A 96 3.98 9.79 11.13
C ILE A 96 4.38 11.09 11.85
N ALA A 97 4.29 11.06 13.18
CA ALA A 97 4.62 12.19 14.02
C ALA A 97 6.13 12.50 14.03
N ILE A 98 6.47 13.78 14.04
CA ILE A 98 7.84 14.26 14.18
C ILE A 98 8.03 14.77 15.62
N PRO A 99 9.05 14.31 16.37
CA PRO A 99 9.28 14.75 17.76
C PRO A 99 9.39 16.27 17.87
N GLY A 100 8.71 16.84 18.87
CA GLY A 100 8.69 18.30 19.09
C GLY A 100 7.75 19.07 18.16
N ARG A 101 6.99 18.40 17.29
CA ARG A 101 5.93 19.01 16.47
C ARG A 101 4.61 18.31 16.73
N ALA A 102 3.66 19.04 17.31
CA ALA A 102 2.31 18.53 17.61
C ALA A 102 1.37 18.78 16.43
N TYR A 103 1.68 18.24 15.26
CA TYR A 103 0.73 18.27 14.16
C TYR A 103 -0.37 17.23 14.37
N ARG A 104 -1.63 17.67 14.34
CA ARG A 104 -2.82 16.79 14.41
C ARG A 104 -3.27 16.29 13.02
N PHE A 105 -2.35 16.16 12.06
CA PHE A 105 -2.69 15.70 10.71
C PHE A 105 -3.33 14.31 10.73
N ARG A 106 -2.93 13.44 11.65
CA ARG A 106 -3.49 12.10 11.81
C ARG A 106 -5.01 12.07 11.94
N ASP A 107 -5.60 13.06 12.61
CA ASP A 107 -7.05 13.13 12.86
C ASP A 107 -7.83 13.67 11.64
N HIS A 108 -7.13 14.28 10.69
CA HIS A 108 -7.72 14.94 9.51
C HIS A 108 -7.24 14.34 8.18
N LEU A 109 -6.40 13.31 8.21
CA LEU A 109 -5.94 12.65 6.99
C LEU A 109 -7.10 11.88 6.34
N PRO A 110 -7.43 12.17 5.07
CA PRO A 110 -8.53 11.52 4.38
C PRO A 110 -8.22 10.05 4.05
N LEU A 111 -6.94 9.66 4.12
CA LEU A 111 -6.45 8.36 3.68
C LEU A 111 -5.69 7.67 4.80
N LYS A 112 -6.03 6.39 5.02
CA LYS A 112 -5.22 5.47 5.81
C LYS A 112 -4.34 4.66 4.87
N TYR A 113 -3.11 4.39 5.29
CA TYR A 113 -2.21 3.54 4.54
C TYR A 113 -2.74 2.10 4.48
N ASP A 114 -2.86 1.54 3.27
CA ASP A 114 -3.31 0.17 3.05
C ASP A 114 -2.12 -0.79 3.03
N TYR A 115 -1.92 -1.49 4.14
CA TYR A 115 -0.85 -2.47 4.30
C TYR A 115 -1.07 -3.78 3.51
N ALA A 116 -2.30 -4.04 3.04
CA ALA A 116 -2.65 -5.26 2.30
C ALA A 116 -2.53 -5.09 0.77
N ALA A 117 -2.41 -3.84 0.28
CA ALA A 117 -2.42 -3.52 -1.14
C ALA A 117 -1.39 -4.31 -1.97
N VAL A 118 -0.15 -4.46 -1.47
CA VAL A 118 0.91 -5.24 -2.15
C VAL A 118 0.54 -6.72 -2.25
N GLY A 119 -0.05 -7.31 -1.21
CA GLY A 119 -0.48 -8.70 -1.23
C GLY A 119 -1.56 -8.92 -2.30
N LYS A 120 -2.59 -8.07 -2.27
CA LYS A 120 -3.72 -8.14 -3.21
C LYS A 120 -3.26 -8.02 -4.67
N ILE A 121 -2.38 -7.07 -4.98
CA ILE A 121 -1.97 -6.87 -6.37
C ILE A 121 -1.11 -8.01 -6.91
N LYS A 122 -0.31 -8.65 -6.03
CA LYS A 122 0.43 -9.87 -6.38
C LYS A 122 -0.48 -11.05 -6.64
N GLU A 123 -1.48 -11.24 -5.79
CA GLU A 123 -2.50 -12.28 -5.96
C GLU A 123 -3.24 -12.09 -7.29
N TRP A 124 -3.60 -10.86 -7.61
CA TRP A 124 -4.27 -10.51 -8.87
C TRP A 124 -3.41 -10.72 -10.10
N ARG A 125 -2.14 -10.32 -10.05
CA ARG A 125 -1.17 -10.60 -11.13
C ARG A 125 -1.13 -12.08 -11.44
N LYS A 126 -0.91 -12.92 -10.42
CA LYS A 126 -0.87 -14.38 -10.57
C LYS A 126 -2.20 -14.93 -11.08
N ALA A 127 -3.33 -14.45 -10.55
CA ALA A 127 -4.64 -14.90 -10.98
C ALA A 127 -4.90 -14.59 -12.46
N LEU A 128 -4.42 -13.45 -12.98
CA LEU A 128 -4.55 -13.13 -14.40
C LEU A 128 -3.57 -13.91 -15.28
N ASP A 129 -2.35 -14.19 -14.80
CA ASP A 129 -1.42 -15.11 -15.48
C ASP A 129 -2.07 -16.48 -15.73
N ASP A 130 -2.85 -16.97 -14.76
CA ASP A 130 -3.54 -18.27 -14.87
C ASP A 130 -4.81 -18.21 -15.74
N ARG A 131 -5.55 -17.08 -15.71
CA ARG A 131 -6.89 -16.98 -16.33
C ARG A 131 -6.87 -16.45 -17.77
N LEU A 132 -6.01 -15.48 -18.09
CA LEU A 132 -5.92 -14.89 -19.42
C LEU A 132 -5.59 -15.89 -20.55
N PRO A 133 -4.71 -16.90 -20.38
CA PRO A 133 -4.34 -17.77 -21.49
C PRO A 133 -5.50 -18.65 -21.98
N SER A 134 -6.60 -18.75 -21.22
CA SER A 134 -7.81 -19.46 -21.65
C SER A 134 -8.50 -18.83 -22.86
N LYS A 135 -8.30 -17.52 -23.10
CA LYS A 135 -9.00 -16.76 -24.16
C LYS A 135 -8.13 -15.75 -24.90
N TYR A 136 -7.00 -15.36 -24.34
CA TYR A 136 -6.16 -14.29 -24.87
C TYR A 136 -4.73 -14.76 -25.11
N VAL A 137 -4.07 -14.11 -26.08
CA VAL A 137 -2.63 -14.28 -26.29
C VAL A 137 -1.90 -13.49 -25.21
N ILE A 138 -0.96 -14.14 -24.54
CA ILE A 138 -0.11 -13.50 -23.53
C ILE A 138 1.23 -13.15 -24.16
N THR A 139 1.64 -11.90 -23.98
CA THR A 139 2.99 -11.47 -24.30
C THR A 139 3.89 -11.77 -23.10
N LEU A 140 5.02 -12.45 -23.34
CA LEU A 140 6.04 -12.61 -22.32
C LEU A 140 6.78 -11.28 -22.14
N SER A 141 6.77 -10.74 -20.91
CA SER A 141 7.59 -9.59 -20.54
C SER A 141 8.82 -10.01 -19.75
N PHE A 142 9.97 -9.40 -20.04
CA PHE A 142 11.22 -9.59 -19.31
C PHE A 142 11.35 -8.68 -18.07
N ASP A 143 10.42 -7.75 -17.84
CA ASP A 143 10.51 -6.82 -16.71
C ASP A 143 10.52 -7.52 -15.36
N GLY A 144 9.81 -8.65 -15.23
CA GLY A 144 9.88 -9.49 -14.04
C GLY A 144 11.30 -9.94 -13.74
N LEU A 145 12.05 -10.33 -14.77
CA LEU A 145 13.45 -10.75 -14.64
C LEU A 145 14.37 -9.57 -14.33
N LEU A 146 14.11 -8.40 -14.92
CA LEU A 146 14.86 -7.18 -14.62
C LEU A 146 14.65 -6.69 -13.18
N PHE A 147 13.50 -7.00 -12.58
CA PHE A 147 13.15 -6.57 -11.23
C PHE A 147 13.37 -7.65 -10.16
N GLU A 148 13.64 -8.90 -10.53
CA GLU A 148 13.71 -10.06 -9.63
C GLU A 148 14.66 -9.83 -8.44
N ALA A 149 15.86 -9.30 -8.68
CA ALA A 149 16.82 -9.01 -7.62
C ALA A 149 16.30 -7.94 -6.64
N ALA A 150 15.62 -6.92 -7.16
CA ALA A 150 15.03 -5.86 -6.36
C ALA A 150 13.82 -6.38 -5.56
N GLU A 151 12.94 -7.15 -6.20
CA GLU A 151 11.80 -7.83 -5.58
C GLU A 151 12.26 -8.66 -4.39
N TYR A 152 13.21 -9.58 -4.59
CA TYR A 152 13.75 -10.43 -3.54
C TYR A 152 14.35 -9.61 -2.38
N ALA A 153 15.15 -8.59 -2.69
CA ALA A 153 15.76 -7.74 -1.67
C ALA A 153 14.71 -6.96 -0.87
N TYR A 154 13.70 -6.39 -1.54
CA TYR A 154 12.64 -5.62 -0.91
C TYR A 154 11.75 -6.49 -0.04
N GLU A 155 11.37 -7.68 -0.48
CA GLU A 155 10.58 -8.61 0.33
C GLU A 155 11.31 -9.07 1.58
N LYS A 156 12.59 -9.39 1.46
CA LYS A 156 13.45 -9.75 2.59
C LYS A 156 13.54 -8.61 3.59
N GLU A 157 13.75 -7.38 3.12
CA GLU A 157 13.83 -6.21 3.99
C GLU A 157 12.47 -5.90 4.63
N LEU A 158 11.36 -6.02 3.91
CA LEU A 158 10.00 -5.88 4.45
C LEU A 158 9.75 -6.86 5.59
N SER A 159 10.11 -8.14 5.43
CA SER A 159 9.95 -9.14 6.49
C SER A 159 10.75 -8.78 7.76
N THR A 160 11.96 -8.24 7.57
CA THR A 160 12.86 -7.82 8.64
C THR A 160 12.35 -6.59 9.36
N LEU A 161 11.94 -5.56 8.60
CA LEU A 161 11.35 -4.33 9.11
C LEU A 161 10.05 -4.62 9.86
N LYS A 162 9.18 -5.48 9.34
CA LYS A 162 7.94 -5.88 10.03
C LYS A 162 8.23 -6.44 11.42
N ARG A 163 9.16 -7.40 11.52
CA ARG A 163 9.57 -7.97 12.83
C ARG A 163 10.12 -6.91 13.78
N ARG A 164 10.93 -5.96 13.26
CA ARG A 164 11.47 -4.85 14.06
C ARG A 164 10.37 -3.90 14.55
N ILE A 165 9.45 -3.52 13.66
CA ILE A 165 8.30 -2.66 13.95
C ILE A 165 7.41 -3.30 15.01
N ASP A 166 7.05 -4.57 14.85
CA ASP A 166 6.18 -5.30 15.79
C ASP A 166 6.81 -5.38 17.19
N ARG A 167 8.12 -5.63 17.28
CA ARG A 167 8.86 -5.59 18.55
C ARG A 167 8.85 -4.20 19.17
N GLN A 168 9.13 -3.16 18.40
CA GLN A 168 9.16 -1.77 18.86
C GLN A 168 7.78 -1.29 19.34
N PHE A 169 6.70 -1.68 18.66
CA PHE A 169 5.34 -1.43 19.11
C PHE A 169 5.05 -2.11 20.44
N SER A 170 5.46 -3.37 20.59
CA SER A 170 5.26 -4.13 21.82
C SER A 170 5.96 -3.48 23.02
N VAL A 171 7.21 -3.03 22.84
CA VAL A 171 7.96 -2.30 23.86
C VAL A 171 7.26 -0.98 24.21
N ARG A 172 6.86 -0.19 23.20
CA ARG A 172 6.21 1.11 23.44
C ARG A 172 4.85 0.95 24.14
N ARG A 173 4.08 -0.08 23.82
CA ARG A 173 2.81 -0.40 24.50
C ARG A 173 3.03 -0.70 25.99
N LYS A 174 4.05 -1.50 26.33
CA LYS A 174 4.41 -1.78 27.73
C LYS A 174 4.80 -0.50 28.47
N GLN A 175 5.64 0.34 27.88
CA GLN A 175 6.03 1.62 28.47
C GLN A 175 4.84 2.55 28.75
N ILE A 176 3.88 2.63 27.82
CA ILE A 176 2.66 3.43 28.00
C ILE A 176 1.81 2.87 29.14
N GLN A 177 1.67 1.54 29.22
CA GLN A 177 0.93 0.87 30.29
C GLN A 177 1.59 1.12 31.66
N GLU A 178 2.90 0.92 31.77
CA GLU A 178 3.68 1.19 32.98
C GLU A 178 3.59 2.66 33.42
N SER A 179 3.61 3.59 32.46
CA SER A 179 3.47 5.03 32.74
C SER A 179 2.07 5.40 33.24
N ARG A 180 1.03 4.71 32.77
CA ARG A 180 -0.36 4.89 33.24
C ARG A 180 -0.60 4.26 34.61
N SER A 181 0.11 3.18 34.95
CA SER A 181 -0.01 2.48 36.23
C SER A 181 0.79 3.12 37.37
N ARG A 182 1.69 4.08 37.09
CA ARG A 182 2.38 4.86 38.12
C ARG A 182 1.48 6.04 38.55
N PRO A 183 1.02 6.10 39.82
CA PRO A 183 0.35 7.30 40.32
C PRO A 183 1.31 8.49 40.24
N SER A 184 0.84 9.65 39.79
CA SER A 184 1.63 10.88 39.84
C SER A 184 2.07 11.13 41.29
N ARG A 185 3.37 11.05 41.56
CA ARG A 185 3.95 11.39 42.87
C ARG A 185 3.90 12.90 43.18
N SER A 186 3.09 13.69 42.48
CA SER A 186 3.09 15.15 42.58
C SER A 186 2.02 15.74 43.51
N ASN A 187 1.47 14.98 44.46
CA ASN A 187 0.48 15.53 45.41
C ASN A 187 0.74 15.17 46.89
N ARG A 188 2.00 14.99 47.29
CA ARG A 188 2.37 14.65 48.69
C ARG A 188 3.12 15.73 49.48
N SER A 189 3.12 16.97 49.01
CA SER A 189 3.74 18.10 49.74
C SER A 189 2.79 19.29 49.80
N ARG A 190 1.65 19.11 50.48
CA ARG A 190 0.86 20.23 51.02
C ARG A 190 -0.01 19.80 52.20
N VAL A 191 0.59 19.10 53.18
CA VAL A 191 0.03 18.97 54.53
C VAL A 191 1.21 19.01 55.49
N GLU A 192 1.73 20.20 55.76
CA GLU A 192 2.45 20.50 56.99
C GLU A 192 2.51 22.03 57.12
N HIS A 193 2.35 22.52 58.35
CA HIS A 193 2.18 23.91 58.80
C HIS A 193 0.75 24.44 58.91
N ALA A 194 0.08 24.02 59.99
CA ALA A 194 -0.65 24.95 60.84
C ALA A 194 -0.12 24.79 62.28
N PRO A 195 0.47 25.84 62.89
CA PRO A 195 0.50 25.93 64.34
C PRO A 195 -0.60 26.87 64.83
N VAL A 196 -1.43 26.28 65.71
CA VAL A 196 -2.15 26.81 66.89
C VAL A 196 -2.57 28.29 66.87
#